data_AF-A0A6G2QK87-F1
#
_entry.id   AF-A0A6G2QK87-F1
#
_cell.length_a   1.000
_cell.length_b   1.000
_cell.length_c   1.000
_cell.angle_alpha   90.00
_cell.angle_beta   90.00
_cell.angle_gamma   90.00
#
_symmetry.space_group_name_H-M   'P 1'
#
loop_
_entity.id
_entity.type
_entity.pdbx_description
1 polymer ?
#
loop_
_entity_poly.entity_id
_entity_poly.type
_entity_poly.pdbx_seq_one_letter_code
_entity_poly.pdbx_strand_id
1 'polypeptide(L)' 'LLGVQIVGREGAGKRVDIAAVALTAGMTVEQMTALDLGYAPPFSPVWDPVLVAARKATAKIRGAG' A
#
# COMPACT_ATOMS: atom_id res chain seq x y z
N LEU A 1 9.30 4.80 3.47
CA LEU A 1 9.09 3.83 2.36
C LEU A 1 10.28 4.00 1.43
N LEU A 2 10.87 2.93 0.90
CA LEU A 2 12.06 3.04 0.02
C LEU A 2 11.74 2.70 -1.44
N GLY A 3 10.70 1.91 -1.67
CA GLY A 3 10.25 1.52 -3.00
C GLY A 3 9.09 0.54 -2.90
N VAL A 4 8.38 0.33 -4.00
CA VAL A 4 7.29 -0.65 -4.15
C VAL A 4 7.35 -1.23 -5.56
N GLN A 5 7.02 -2.51 -5.68
CA GLN A 5 6.75 -3.16 -6.95
C GLN A 5 5.32 -3.72 -6.93
N ILE A 6 4.59 -3.52 -8.03
CA ILE A 6 3.26 -4.07 -8.22
C ILE A 6 3.28 -4.98 -9.44
N VAL A 7 2.85 -6.23 -9.25
CA VAL A 7 2.70 -7.22 -10.31
C VAL A 7 1.31 -7.82 -10.18
N GLY A 8 0.59 -7.92 -11.29
CA GLY A 8 -0.76 -8.46 -11.31
C GLY A 8 -1.38 -8.39 -12.70
N ARG A 9 -2.66 -8.76 -12.78
CA ARG A 9 -3.46 -8.68 -14.01
C ARG A 9 -3.83 -7.22 -14.34
N GLU A 10 -4.63 -7.04 -15.37
CA GLU A 10 -5.18 -5.75 -15.78
C GLU A 10 -5.69 -4.92 -14.60
N GLY A 11 -5.37 -3.62 -14.58
CA GLY A 11 -5.74 -2.69 -13.52
C GLY A 11 -4.87 -2.72 -12.26
N ALA A 12 -4.04 -3.74 -12.04
CA ALA A 12 -3.18 -3.82 -10.86
C ALA A 12 -2.16 -2.67 -10.81
N GLY A 13 -1.54 -2.36 -11.95
CA GLY A 13 -0.47 -1.37 -12.05
C GLY A 13 -0.86 0.04 -11.60
N LYS A 14 -2.13 0.44 -11.73
CA LYS A 14 -2.61 1.79 -11.35
C LYS A 14 -2.41 2.10 -9.86
N ARG A 15 -2.30 1.07 -9.02
CA ARG A 15 -2.03 1.23 -7.57
C ARG A 15 -0.64 1.79 -7.27
N VAL A 16 0.27 1.80 -8.24
CA VAL A 16 1.64 2.32 -8.04
C VAL A 16 1.61 3.80 -7.68
N ASP A 17 0.59 4.53 -8.13
CA ASP A 17 0.41 5.96 -7.84
C ASP A 17 0.31 6.22 -6.32
N ILE A 18 -0.30 5.31 -5.56
CA ILE A 18 -0.38 5.40 -4.09
C ILE A 18 1.03 5.36 -3.48
N ALA A 19 1.87 4.43 -3.96
CA ALA A 19 3.25 4.30 -3.49
C ALA A 19 4.12 5.48 -3.94
N ALA A 20 3.90 6.01 -5.15
CA ALA A 20 4.60 7.19 -5.64
C ALA A 20 4.31 8.42 -4.76
N VAL A 21 3.04 8.65 -4.38
CA VAL A 21 2.67 9.73 -3.45
C VAL A 21 3.27 9.48 -2.07
N ALA A 22 3.20 8.26 -1.54
CA ALA A 22 3.78 7.93 -0.24
C ALA A 22 5.31 8.14 -0.19
N LEU A 23 6.02 7.79 -1.27
CA LEU A 23 7.45 8.07 -1.43
C LEU A 23 7.72 9.57 -1.47
N THR A 24 6.95 10.31 -2.27
CA THR A 24 7.07 11.77 -2.39
C THR A 24 6.86 12.46 -1.04
N ALA A 25 5.91 11.98 -0.25
CA ALA A 25 5.61 12.48 1.09
C ALA A 25 6.54 11.94 2.19
N GLY A 26 7.52 11.09 1.86
CA GLY A 26 8.45 10.51 2.84
C GLY A 26 7.79 9.57 3.86
N MET A 27 6.62 9.00 3.56
CA MET A 27 5.84 8.22 4.51
C MET A 27 6.52 6.89 4.89
N THR A 28 6.39 6.46 6.15
CA THR A 28 6.72 5.09 6.59
C THR A 28 5.59 4.11 6.24
N VAL A 29 5.86 2.80 6.30
CA VAL A 29 4.82 1.78 6.04
C VAL A 29 3.75 1.78 7.13
N GLU A 30 4.09 2.18 8.36
CA GLU A 30 3.15 2.38 9.46
C GLU A 30 2.17 3.50 9.14
N GLN A 31 2.68 4.65 8.67
CA GLN A 31 1.86 5.79 8.28
C GLN A 31 0.93 5.44 7.11
N MET A 32 1.39 4.63 6.15
CA MET A 32 0.55 4.15 5.07
C MET A 32 -0.66 3.35 5.55
N THR A 33 -0.59 2.66 6.70
CA THR A 33 -1.73 1.88 7.22
C THR A 33 -2.94 2.73 7.62
N ALA A 34 -2.76 4.05 7.76
CA ALA A 34 -3.78 5.02 8.10
C ALA A 34 -4.34 5.78 6.88
N LEU A 35 -3.87 5.47 5.66
CA LEU A 35 -4.44 6.06 4.44
C LEU A 35 -5.89 5.59 4.24
N ASP A 36 -6.76 6.53 3.88
CA ASP A 36 -8.13 6.24 3.48
C ASP A 36 -8.20 6.02 1.98
N LEU A 37 -8.12 4.76 1.56
CA LEU A 37 -8.20 4.36 0.16
C LEU A 37 -9.60 3.86 -0.16
N GLY A 38 -10.14 4.35 -1.28
CA GLY A 38 -11.52 4.07 -1.68
C GLY A 38 -11.80 2.58 -1.87
N TYR A 39 -12.94 2.15 -1.33
CA TYR A 39 -13.61 0.92 -1.72
C TYR A 39 -14.36 1.13 -3.04
N ALA A 40 -14.16 0.22 -4.00
CA ALA A 40 -14.88 0.23 -5.26
C ALA A 40 -14.94 -1.21 -5.80
N PRO A 41 -16.00 -2.01 -5.58
CA PRO A 41 -16.00 -3.45 -5.84
C PRO A 41 -15.42 -3.93 -7.20
N PRO A 42 -15.60 -3.24 -8.34
CA PRO A 42 -14.94 -3.63 -9.59
C PRO A 42 -13.44 -3.32 -9.66
N PHE A 43 -12.90 -2.43 -8.82
CA PHE A 43 -11.53 -1.91 -8.89
C PHE A 43 -10.71 -2.12 -7.60
N SER A 44 -11.34 -2.11 -6.43
CA SER A 44 -10.74 -2.11 -5.09
C SER A 44 -11.66 -2.76 -4.05
N PRO A 45 -11.21 -3.79 -3.32
CA PRO A 45 -11.97 -4.38 -2.21
C PRO A 45 -11.98 -3.44 -0.99
N VAL A 46 -12.67 -3.85 0.09
CA VAL A 46 -12.79 -3.05 1.34
C VAL A 46 -11.42 -2.64 1.89
N TRP A 47 -10.44 -3.53 1.80
CA TRP A 47 -9.05 -3.23 2.11
C TRP A 47 -8.23 -3.26 0.84
N ASP A 48 -7.85 -2.08 0.33
CA ASP A 48 -6.99 -2.01 -0.84
C ASP A 48 -5.73 -2.88 -0.65
N PRO A 49 -5.29 -3.65 -1.66
CA PRO A 49 -4.09 -4.48 -1.58
C PRO A 49 -2.84 -3.75 -1.06
N VAL A 50 -2.69 -2.45 -1.33
CA VAL A 50 -1.59 -1.63 -0.81
C VAL A 50 -1.67 -1.47 0.71
N LEU A 51 -2.87 -1.27 1.28
CA LEU A 51 -3.07 -1.23 2.74
C LEU A 51 -2.78 -2.58 3.39
N VAL A 52 -3.17 -3.69 2.74
CA VAL A 52 -2.86 -5.04 3.22
C VAL A 52 -1.34 -5.26 3.23
N ALA A 53 -0.63 -4.85 2.18
CA ALA A 53 0.83 -4.94 2.11
C ALA A 53 1.52 -4.07 3.17
N ALA A 54 1.07 -2.83 3.37
CA ALA A 54 1.61 -1.91 4.39
C ALA A 54 1.47 -2.48 5.81
N ARG A 55 0.33 -3.11 6.13
CA ARG A 55 0.11 -3.79 7.42
C ARG A 55 1.04 -4.97 7.62
N LYS A 56 1.23 -5.81 6.59
CA LYS A 56 2.18 -6.93 6.65
C LYS A 56 3.62 -6.45 6.84
N ALA A 57 4.02 -5.39 6.14
CA ALA A 57 5.34 -4.79 6.30
C ALA A 57 5.54 -4.23 7.72
N THR A 58 4.55 -3.48 8.24
CA THR A 58 4.54 -2.95 9.61
C THR A 58 4.69 -4.07 10.64
N ALA A 59 3.93 -5.16 10.51
CA ALA A 59 4.01 -6.31 11.42
C ALA A 59 5.40 -6.96 11.38
N LYS A 60 5.99 -7.12 10.18
CA LYS A 60 7.34 -7.67 10.02
C LYS A 60 8.40 -6.80 10.68
N ILE A 61 8.31 -5.47 10.57
CA ILE A 61 9.26 -4.54 11.20
C ILE A 61 9.13 -4.61 12.73
N ARG A 62 7.90 -4.62 13.26
CA ARG A 62 7.65 -4.70 14.71
C ARG A 62 8.08 -6.03 15.34
N GLY A 63 7.99 -7.14 14.61
CA GLY A 63 8.45 -8.45 15.08
C GLY A 63 9.94 -8.74 14.82
N ALA A 64 10.67 -7.82 14.19
CA ALA A 64 12.10 -7.93 13.92
C ALA A 64 12.98 -7.24 14.99
N GLY A 65 12.38 -6.81 16.10
CA GLY A 65 13.06 -6.33 17.31
C GLY A 65 12.71 -7.22 18.50
#